data_AF-X1K757-F1
#
_entry.id   AF-X1K757-F1
#
_cell.length_a   1.000
_cell.length_b   1.000
_cell.length_c   1.000
_cell.angle_alpha   90.00
_cell.angle_beta   90.00
_cell.angle_gamma   90.00
#
_symmetry.space_group_name_H-M   'P 1'
#
loop_
_entity.id
_entity.type
_entity.pdbx_description
1 polymer ?
#
loop_
_entity_poly.entity_id
_entity_poly.type
_entity_poly.pdbx_seq_one_letter_code
_entity_poly.pdbx_strand_id
1 'polypeptide(L)'
;MSVGEKYYKTPQDFVKEALAMGISKRIPFIPKGLELGRTIVYLAHPRACEVKEPAVLQQAMAIVEEAQTNQPRLLETDKVEKKLGIFCAFIPKRVEKLIWESQATPEELEKLEKRGISPIIIPNGDADHA
;
A
#
# COMPACT_ATOMS: atom_id res chain seq x y z
N MET A 1 -1.14 -3.62 1.96
CA MET A 1 -0.72 -3.31 0.57
C MET A 1 -0.35 -1.84 0.49
N SER A 2 0.74 -1.47 -0.19
CA SER A 2 1.21 -0.08 -0.26
C SER A 2 0.55 0.71 -1.40
N VAL A 3 0.26 1.98 -1.15
CA VAL A 3 -0.13 2.99 -2.14
C VAL A 3 1.01 3.99 -2.26
N GLY A 4 1.56 4.10 -3.47
CA GLY A 4 2.79 4.84 -3.73
C GLY A 4 2.52 6.35 -3.86
N GLU A 5 3.33 7.13 -3.17
CA GLU A 5 3.25 8.61 -3.16
C GLU A 5 3.54 9.24 -4.54
N LYS A 6 4.27 8.52 -5.39
CA LYS A 6 4.58 8.94 -6.77
C LYS A 6 3.30 9.19 -7.58
N TYR A 7 2.27 8.39 -7.36
CA TYR A 7 1.01 8.45 -8.11
C TYR A 7 -0.09 9.17 -7.33
N TYR A 8 -0.12 9.01 -6.00
CA TYR A 8 -1.09 9.66 -5.13
C TYR A 8 -0.36 10.50 -4.09
N LYS A 9 -0.40 11.83 -4.20
CA LYS A 9 0.34 12.72 -3.26
C LYS A 9 -0.19 12.59 -1.84
N THR A 10 -1.49 12.35 -1.69
CA THR A 10 -2.17 12.17 -0.41
C THR A 10 -3.02 10.89 -0.43
N PRO A 11 -3.24 10.24 0.74
CA PRO A 11 -4.15 9.10 0.80
C PRO A 11 -5.58 9.48 0.36
N GLN A 12 -5.99 10.73 0.55
CA GLN A 12 -7.30 11.23 0.12
C GLN A 12 -7.46 11.20 -1.41
N ASP A 13 -6.40 11.42 -2.18
CA ASP A 13 -6.44 11.34 -3.65
C ASP A 13 -6.81 9.92 -4.10
N PHE A 14 -6.20 8.91 -3.46
CA PHE A 14 -6.54 7.51 -3.71
C PHE A 14 -7.98 7.19 -3.30
N VAL A 15 -8.43 7.66 -2.14
CA VAL A 15 -9.80 7.39 -1.65
C VAL A 15 -10.84 7.96 -2.61
N LYS A 16 -10.65 9.18 -3.14
CA LYS A 16 -11.57 9.79 -4.10
C LYS A 16 -11.72 8.94 -5.36
N GLU A 17 -10.60 8.48 -5.92
CA GLU A 17 -10.58 7.61 -7.09
C GLU A 17 -11.24 6.25 -6.79
N ALA A 18 -10.87 5.65 -5.66
CA ALA A 18 -11.40 4.37 -5.21
C ALA A 18 -12.92 4.40 -4.99
N LEU A 19 -13.47 5.52 -4.51
CA LEU A 19 -14.92 5.70 -4.36
C LEU A 19 -15.62 5.86 -5.71
N ALA A 20 -14.98 6.50 -6.69
CA ALA A 20 -15.56 6.72 -8.00
C ALA A 20 -15.50 5.48 -8.91
N MET A 21 -14.40 4.74 -8.89
CA MET A 21 -14.11 3.66 -9.85
C MET A 21 -13.88 2.28 -9.21
N GLY A 22 -13.75 2.21 -7.89
CA GLY A 22 -13.32 1.00 -7.18
C GLY A 22 -11.80 0.87 -7.10
N ILE A 23 -11.33 -0.18 -6.43
CA ILE A 23 -9.91 -0.45 -6.21
C ILE A 23 -9.46 -1.57 -7.14
N SER A 24 -8.51 -1.27 -8.03
CA SER A 24 -7.80 -2.25 -8.85
C SER A 24 -6.30 -2.12 -8.64
N LYS A 25 -5.66 -3.20 -8.18
CA LYS A 25 -4.24 -3.22 -7.77
C LYS A 25 -3.59 -4.54 -8.14
N ARG A 26 -2.41 -4.46 -8.77
CA ARG A 26 -1.54 -5.61 -9.01
C ARG A 26 -0.88 -6.09 -7.72
N ILE A 27 -0.85 -7.41 -7.53
CA ILE A 27 -0.12 -8.07 -6.45
C ILE A 27 0.97 -8.99 -7.04
N PRO A 28 2.15 -9.07 -6.42
CA PRO A 28 3.23 -9.94 -6.90
C PRO A 28 2.93 -11.43 -6.69
N PHE A 29 2.16 -11.76 -5.66
CA PHE A 29 1.73 -13.12 -5.38
C PHE A 29 0.35 -13.10 -4.71
N ILE A 30 -0.40 -14.20 -4.86
CA ILE A 30 -1.72 -14.37 -4.24
C ILE A 30 -1.53 -15.06 -2.89
N PRO A 31 -1.86 -14.41 -1.75
CA PRO A 31 -1.74 -15.04 -0.43
C PRO A 31 -2.53 -16.36 -0.34
N LYS A 32 -1.98 -17.36 0.37
CA LYS A 32 -2.59 -18.71 0.44
C LYS A 32 -3.97 -18.70 1.11
N GLY A 33 -4.18 -17.86 2.12
CA GLY A 33 -5.45 -17.72 2.85
C GLY A 33 -6.33 -16.55 2.41
N LEU A 34 -6.14 -16.03 1.19
CA LEU A 34 -7.01 -14.98 0.67
C LEU A 34 -8.38 -15.57 0.30
N GLU A 35 -9.43 -15.18 1.01
CA GLU A 35 -10.82 -15.51 0.72
C GLU A 35 -11.53 -14.28 0.14
N LEU A 36 -11.93 -14.36 -1.13
CA LEU A 36 -12.68 -13.28 -1.78
C LEU A 36 -14.01 -13.05 -1.09
N GLY A 37 -14.40 -11.78 -0.96
CA GLY A 37 -15.63 -11.39 -0.25
C GLY A 37 -15.56 -11.48 1.28
N ARG A 38 -14.45 -11.96 1.86
CA ARG A 38 -14.28 -12.11 3.32
C ARG A 38 -13.03 -11.46 3.88
N THR A 39 -11.88 -11.68 3.24
CA THR A 39 -10.60 -11.16 3.72
C THR A 39 -10.55 -9.64 3.60
N ILE A 40 -10.26 -8.94 4.70
CA ILE A 40 -10.04 -7.50 4.70
C ILE A 40 -8.60 -7.21 4.28
N VAL A 41 -8.43 -6.35 3.27
CA VAL A 41 -7.14 -5.87 2.80
C VAL A 41 -6.94 -4.43 3.25
N TYR A 42 -5.87 -4.20 4.02
CA TYR A 42 -5.47 -2.86 4.46
C TYR A 42 -4.54 -2.18 3.46
N LEU A 43 -4.82 -0.91 3.18
CA LEU A 43 -4.02 -0.02 2.35
C LEU A 43 -3.22 0.95 3.21
N ALA A 44 -1.93 1.06 2.90
CA ALA A 44 -1.00 1.94 3.60
C ALA A 44 -0.43 3.02 2.65
N HIS A 45 -0.14 4.20 3.18
CA HIS A 45 0.45 5.31 2.44
C HIS A 45 1.53 6.01 3.29
N PRO A 46 2.67 6.46 2.72
CA PRO A 46 3.75 7.12 3.48
C PRO A 46 3.35 8.38 4.25
N ARG A 47 2.23 8.99 3.86
CA ARG A 47 1.68 10.23 4.45
C ARG A 47 0.28 10.03 5.05
N ALA A 48 0.01 8.85 5.62
CA ALA A 48 -1.31 8.49 6.13
C ALA A 48 -1.60 9.02 7.53
N CYS A 49 -0.63 8.93 8.44
CA CYS A 49 -0.82 9.26 9.84
C CYS A 49 -0.15 10.58 10.18
N GLU A 50 -0.86 11.45 10.89
CA GLU A 50 -0.28 12.65 11.49
C GLU A 50 0.34 12.26 12.83
N VAL A 51 1.65 12.41 12.93
CA VAL A 51 2.42 12.14 14.13
C VAL A 51 2.85 13.49 14.69
N LYS A 52 2.34 13.80 15.87
CA LYS A 52 2.78 14.95 16.66
C LYS A 52 4.00 14.53 17.45
N GLU A 53 5.12 15.21 17.26
CA GLU A 53 6.26 15.02 18.14
C GLU A 53 6.10 15.94 19.35
N PRO A 54 6.01 15.39 20.57
CA PRO A 54 5.81 16.22 21.75
C PRO A 54 7.04 17.10 21.97
N ALA A 55 6.81 18.38 22.24
CA ALA A 55 7.85 19.39 22.44
C ALA A 55 8.95 18.98 23.45
N VAL A 56 8.62 18.12 24.43
CA VAL A 56 9.57 17.63 25.44
C VAL A 56 10.67 16.74 24.84
N LEU A 57 10.34 15.90 23.85
CA LEU A 57 11.33 15.07 23.15
C LEU A 57 12.24 15.94 22.26
N GLN A 58 11.67 16.97 21.63
CA GLN A 58 12.43 17.93 20.85
C GLN A 58 13.39 18.74 21.72
N GLN A 59 12.95 19.17 22.92
CA GLN A 59 13.80 19.83 23.91
C GLN A 59 14.96 18.92 24.36
N ALA A 60 14.67 17.65 24.68
CA ALA A 60 15.71 16.70 25.09
C ALA A 60 16.75 16.47 23.99
N MET A 61 16.34 16.35 22.72
CA MET A 61 17.25 16.23 21.58
C MET A 61 18.03 17.53 21.31
N ALA A 62 17.38 18.69 21.44
CA ALA A 62 18.01 19.99 21.27
C ALA A 62 19.09 20.26 22.34
N ILE A 63 18.87 19.89 23.60
CA ILE A 63 19.87 20.03 24.67
C ILE A 63 21.15 19.22 24.36
N VAL A 64 21.01 18.04 23.74
CA VAL A 64 22.15 17.21 23.33
C VAL A 64 22.92 17.86 22.16
N GLU A 65 22.22 18.54 21.24
CA GLU A 65 22.83 19.27 20.10
C GLU A 65 23.41 20.65 20.51
N GLU A 66 22.80 21.35 21.47
CA GLU A 66 23.24 22.66 21.99
C GLU A 66 24.61 22.59 22.68
N ALA A 67 24.99 21.43 23.22
CA ALA A 67 26.36 21.19 23.69
C ALA A 67 27.42 21.41 22.59
N GLN A 68 27.02 21.52 21.31
CA GLN A 68 27.90 21.78 20.18
C GLN A 68 27.75 23.18 19.55
N THR A 69 26.73 24.00 19.89
CA THR A 69 26.55 25.34 19.27
C THR A 69 25.95 26.41 20.21
N ASN A 70 26.60 27.58 20.30
CA ASN A 70 26.27 28.72 21.19
C ASN A 70 25.22 29.70 20.59
N GLN A 71 24.14 29.21 19.96
CA GLN A 71 23.09 30.09 19.41
C GLN A 71 21.72 29.81 20.04
N PRO A 72 21.05 30.82 20.64
CA PRO A 72 19.71 30.64 21.18
C PRO A 72 18.68 30.46 20.04
N ARG A 73 17.82 29.44 20.14
CA ARG A 73 16.69 29.22 19.22
C ARG A 73 15.35 29.45 19.90
N LEU A 74 14.37 29.90 19.10
CA LEU A 74 12.98 30.09 19.51
C LEU A 74 12.36 28.72 19.85
N LEU A 75 11.71 28.59 21.01
CA LEU A 75 10.97 27.38 21.40
C LEU A 75 9.79 27.19 20.43
N GLU A 76 9.90 26.19 19.55
CA GLU A 76 8.91 25.97 18.50
C GLU A 76 7.67 25.21 19.00
N THR A 77 6.57 25.46 18.30
CA THR A 77 5.26 24.81 18.44
C THR A 77 5.31 23.34 17.99
N ASP A 78 4.32 22.53 18.37
CA ASP A 78 4.21 21.12 17.99
C ASP A 78 4.42 20.93 16.46
N LYS A 79 5.47 20.20 16.09
CA LYS A 79 5.68 19.82 14.68
C LYS A 79 4.76 18.66 14.33
N VAL A 80 3.91 18.87 13.33
CA VAL A 80 3.03 17.84 12.78
C VAL A 80 3.70 17.25 11.53
N GLU A 81 4.15 16.01 11.63
CA GLU A 81 4.70 15.28 10.50
C GLU A 81 3.72 14.20 10.01
N LYS A 82 3.73 13.91 8.71
CA LYS A 82 2.97 12.79 8.15
C LYS A 82 3.89 11.58 7.99
N LYS A 83 3.50 10.44 8.58
CA LYS A 83 4.25 9.19 8.54
C LYS A 83 3.43 8.05 7.92
N LEU A 84 4.13 6.96 7.61
CA LEU A 84 3.55 5.75 7.04
C LEU A 84 2.44 5.22 7.96
N GLY A 85 1.31 4.87 7.38
CA GLY A 85 0.21 4.28 8.13
C GLY A 85 -0.89 3.73 7.25
N ILE A 86 -1.83 3.04 7.89
CA ILE A 86 -3.03 2.49 7.25
C ILE A 86 -4.07 3.60 7.15
N PHE A 87 -4.65 3.78 5.96
CA PHE A 87 -5.64 4.84 5.73
C PHE A 87 -6.98 4.34 5.17
N CYS A 88 -7.01 3.12 4.63
CA CYS A 88 -8.19 2.54 4.00
C CYS A 88 -8.15 1.01 4.13
N ALA A 89 -9.32 0.38 4.15
CA ALA A 89 -9.49 -1.05 4.08
C ALA A 89 -10.58 -1.40 3.09
N PHE A 90 -10.43 -2.52 2.39
CA PHE A 90 -11.46 -3.01 1.46
C PHE A 90 -11.51 -4.54 1.43
N ILE A 91 -12.62 -5.08 0.96
CA ILE A 91 -12.80 -6.53 0.74
C ILE A 91 -12.69 -6.79 -0.77
N PRO A 92 -11.69 -7.55 -1.23
CA PRO A 92 -11.53 -7.84 -2.65
C PRO A 92 -12.66 -8.76 -3.11
N LYS A 93 -13.27 -8.39 -4.24
CA LYS A 93 -14.36 -9.16 -4.86
C LYS A 93 -13.87 -10.11 -5.94
N ARG A 94 -12.72 -9.83 -6.54
CA ARG A 94 -12.17 -10.57 -7.67
C ARG A 94 -10.65 -10.52 -7.65
N VAL A 95 -10.02 -11.61 -8.08
CA VAL A 95 -8.58 -11.68 -8.38
C VAL A 95 -8.42 -12.34 -9.73
N GLU A 96 -7.65 -11.71 -10.60
CA GLU A 96 -7.25 -12.26 -11.89
C GLU A 96 -5.77 -12.64 -11.84
N LYS A 97 -5.43 -13.78 -12.44
CA LYS A 97 -4.05 -14.23 -12.57
C LYS A 97 -3.72 -14.44 -14.04
N LEU A 98 -2.75 -13.67 -14.54
CA LEU A 98 -2.16 -13.89 -15.85
C LEU A 98 -1.39 -15.23 -15.84
N ILE A 99 -1.61 -16.06 -16.86
CA ILE A 99 -0.97 -17.36 -17.04
C ILE A 99 -0.54 -17.48 -18.49
N TRP A 100 0.73 -17.82 -18.70
CA TRP A 100 1.24 -18.13 -20.04
C TRP A 100 0.55 -19.35 -20.62
N GLU A 101 0.25 -19.35 -21.91
CA GLU A 101 -0.34 -20.50 -22.61
C GLU A 101 0.39 -21.83 -22.32
N SER A 102 1.73 -21.79 -22.25
CA SER A 102 2.55 -22.98 -21.92
C SER A 102 2.30 -23.55 -20.52
N GLN A 103 1.77 -22.74 -19.60
CA GLN A 103 1.49 -23.09 -18.21
C GLN A 103 -0.01 -23.29 -17.94
N ALA A 104 -0.88 -23.03 -18.92
CA ALA A 104 -2.33 -23.13 -18.81
C ALA A 104 -2.81 -24.58 -18.91
N THR A 105 -2.28 -25.46 -18.04
CA THR A 105 -2.76 -26.84 -17.95
C THR A 105 -4.13 -26.91 -17.28
N PRO A 106 -5.00 -27.88 -17.65
CA PRO A 106 -6.32 -28.02 -17.03
C PRO A 106 -6.27 -28.11 -15.50
N GLU A 107 -5.26 -28.80 -14.96
CA GLU A 107 -5.06 -28.96 -13.52
C GLU A 107 -4.78 -27.62 -12.79
N GLU A 108 -3.93 -26.77 -13.37
CA GLU A 108 -3.62 -25.47 -12.77
C GLU A 108 -4.79 -24.49 -12.90
N LEU A 109 -5.57 -24.56 -13.99
CA LEU A 109 -6.79 -23.76 -14.15
C LEU A 109 -7.84 -24.15 -13.11
N GLU A 110 -8.10 -25.45 -12.94
CA GLU A 110 -9.06 -25.95 -11.96
C GLU A 110 -8.67 -25.56 -10.52
N LYS A 111 -7.38 -25.60 -10.21
CA LYS A 111 -6.85 -25.18 -8.90
C LYS A 111 -7.06 -23.68 -8.62
N LEU A 112 -7.00 -22.84 -9.65
CA LEU A 112 -7.27 -21.40 -9.51
C LEU A 112 -8.76 -21.12 -9.37
N GLU A 113 -9.58 -21.80 -10.16
CA GLU A 113 -11.04 -21.70 -10.08
C GLU A 113 -11.57 -22.14 -8.71
N LYS A 114 -11.05 -23.24 -8.15
CA LYS A 114 -11.38 -23.70 -6.78
C LYS A 114 -11.08 -22.66 -5.70
N ARG A 115 -10.14 -21.74 -5.97
CA ARG A 115 -9.79 -20.61 -5.09
C ARG A 115 -10.53 -19.32 -5.41
N GLY A 116 -11.42 -19.33 -6.40
CA GLY A 116 -12.15 -18.15 -6.89
C GLY A 116 -11.27 -17.18 -7.70
N ILE A 117 -10.11 -17.64 -8.19
CA ILE A 117 -9.18 -16.82 -8.97
C ILE A 117 -9.51 -17.03 -10.46
N SER A 118 -9.74 -15.95 -11.20
CA SER A 118 -9.96 -16.02 -12.65
C SER A 118 -8.61 -16.11 -13.38
N PRO A 119 -8.30 -17.23 -14.07
CA PRO A 119 -7.13 -17.30 -14.92
C PRO A 119 -7.35 -16.48 -16.20
N ILE A 120 -6.34 -15.71 -16.60
CA ILE A 120 -6.31 -14.97 -17.87
C ILE A 120 -5.12 -15.50 -18.67
N ILE A 121 -5.42 -16.19 -19.77
CA ILE A 121 -4.40 -16.83 -20.61
C ILE A 121 -3.77 -15.75 -21.50
N ILE A 122 -2.45 -15.68 -21.50
CA ILE A 122 -1.67 -14.75 -22.33
C ILE A 122 -0.71 -15.52 -23.24
N PRO A 123 -0.48 -15.05 -24.49
CA PRO A 123 0.43 -15.69 -25.43
C PRO A 123 1.84 -15.78 -24.88
N ASN A 124 2.56 -16.88 -25.15
CA ASN A 124 3.95 -17.00 -24.71
C ASN A 124 4.83 -15.91 -25.36
N GLY A 125 5.60 -15.18 -24.55
CA GLY A 125 6.54 -14.18 -25.05
C GLY A 125 5.92 -12.80 -25.36
N ASP A 126 4.73 -12.50 -24.81
CA ASP A 126 4.14 -11.18 -24.86
C ASP A 126 5.08 -10.12 -24.23
N ALA A 127 5.48 -9.12 -25.02
CA ALA A 127 6.41 -8.09 -24.62
C ALA A 127 5.88 -7.19 -23.50
N ASP A 128 4.55 -7.04 -23.38
CA ASP A 128 3.91 -6.22 -22.35
C ASP A 128 3.88 -6.93 -20.99
N HIS A 129 4.15 -8.24 -20.98
CA HIS A 129 4.06 -9.10 -19.81
C HIS A 129 5.32 -9.93 -19.54
N ALA A 130 6.39 -9.71 -20.31
CA ALA A 130 7.71 -10.34 -20.17
C ALA A 130 8.50 -9.89 -18.94
#